data_AF-A0A096APA6-F1
#
_entry.id   AF-A0A096APA6-F1
#
_cell.length_a   1.000
_cell.length_b   1.000
_cell.length_c   1.000
_cell.angle_alpha   90.00
_cell.angle_beta   90.00
_cell.angle_gamma   90.00
#
_symmetry.space_group_name_H-M   'P 1'
#
loop_
_entity.id
_entity.type
_entity.pdbx_description
1 polymer ?
#
loop_
_entity_poly.entity_id
_entity_poly.type
_entity_poly.pdbx_seq_one_letter_code
_entity_poly.pdbx_strand_id
1 'polypeptide(L)'
;MNDLRHIGKEQALFIAHKLRDELIFNMAKLEGNSLTFAETQTVIQGISVAGRPINDLNQVINIRDGWDELINQIKTDTFKVDKENFVLMNKIVG
;
A
#
# COMPACT_ATOMS: atom_id res chain seq x y z
N MET A 1 -7.36 26.81 -9.42
CA MET A 1 -6.89 25.47 -9.85
C MET A 1 -5.51 25.33 -9.26
N ASN A 2 -5.35 24.54 -8.20
CA ASN A 2 -4.12 24.50 -7.41
C ASN A 2 -2.94 24.06 -8.26
N ASP A 3 -1.89 24.87 -8.23
CA ASP A 3 -0.57 24.56 -8.75
C ASP A 3 -0.08 23.27 -8.07
N LEU A 4 -0.02 22.16 -8.83
CA LEU A 4 0.62 20.92 -8.41
C LEU A 4 2.12 21.23 -8.31
N ARG A 5 2.53 21.78 -7.16
CA ARG A 5 3.94 22.03 -6.87
C ARG A 5 4.70 20.74 -7.13
N HIS A 6 5.61 20.77 -8.11
CA HIS A 6 6.52 19.67 -8.36
C HIS A 6 7.48 19.57 -7.16
N ILE A 7 7.13 18.73 -6.18
CA ILE A 7 7.91 18.52 -4.96
C ILE A 7 9.18 17.69 -5.19
N GLY A 8 9.35 17.12 -6.38
CA GLY A 8 10.49 16.26 -6.73
C GLY A 8 10.32 14.81 -6.24
N LYS A 9 11.02 13.88 -6.88
CA LYS A 9 10.93 12.43 -6.60
C LYS A 9 11.25 12.08 -5.15
N GLU A 10 12.31 12.67 -4.59
CA GLU A 10 12.75 12.39 -3.22
C GLU A 10 11.69 12.80 -2.18
N GLN A 11 11.16 14.01 -2.28
CA GLN A 11 10.10 14.48 -1.39
C GLN A 11 8.81 13.68 -1.56
N ALA A 12 8.47 13.29 -2.79
CA ALA A 12 7.31 12.44 -3.07
C ALA A 12 7.46 11.06 -2.41
N LEU A 13 8.63 10.42 -2.54
CA LEU A 13 8.92 9.14 -1.88
C LEU A 13 8.90 9.28 -0.35
N PHE A 14 9.43 10.38 0.20
CA PHE A 14 9.36 10.66 1.63
C PHE A 14 7.92 10.76 2.13
N ILE A 15 7.07 11.51 1.43
CA ILE A 15 5.64 11.64 1.76
C ILE A 15 4.94 10.29 1.65
N ALA A 16 5.19 9.54 0.56
CA ALA A 16 4.60 8.23 0.34
C ALA A 16 4.95 7.26 1.48
N HIS A 17 6.23 7.20 1.90
CA HIS A 17 6.64 6.40 3.05
C HIS A 17 5.95 6.83 4.35
N LYS A 18 5.81 8.14 4.59
CA LYS A 18 5.16 8.65 5.81
C LYS A 18 3.67 8.33 5.87
N LEU A 19 2.98 8.35 4.73
CA LEU A 19 1.55 8.09 4.62
C LEU A 19 1.20 6.62 4.35
N ARG A 20 2.21 5.76 4.15
CA ARG A 20 2.05 4.39 3.66
C ARG A 20 1.02 3.58 4.46
N ASP A 21 1.16 3.55 5.78
CA ASP A 21 0.26 2.77 6.65
C ASP A 21 -1.18 3.28 6.61
N GLU A 22 -1.36 4.60 6.54
CA GLU A 22 -2.67 5.24 6.40
C GLU A 22 -3.31 4.91 5.05
N LEU A 23 -2.53 4.92 3.98
CA LEU A 23 -3.00 4.54 2.63
C LEU A 23 -3.42 3.06 2.56
N ILE A 24 -2.64 2.17 3.18
CA ILE A 24 -2.98 0.74 3.28
C ILE A 24 -4.28 0.56 4.06
N PHE A 25 -4.40 1.20 5.23
CA PHE A 25 -5.60 1.13 6.05
C PHE A 25 -6.84 1.66 5.30
N ASN A 26 -6.74 2.81 4.66
CA ASN A 26 -7.85 3.42 3.94
C ASN A 26 -8.31 2.54 2.77
N MET A 27 -7.38 1.94 2.02
CA MET A 27 -7.70 1.02 0.92
C MET A 27 -8.38 -0.24 1.44
N ALA A 28 -7.84 -0.86 2.50
CA ALA A 28 -8.47 -2.03 3.12
C ALA A 28 -9.88 -1.69 3.63
N LYS A 29 -10.06 -0.52 4.25
CA LYS A 29 -11.38 -0.06 4.73
C LYS A 29 -12.38 0.17 3.62
N LEU A 30 -11.97 0.72 2.49
CA LEU A 30 -12.81 0.90 1.31
C LEU A 30 -13.36 -0.43 0.79
N GLU A 31 -12.58 -1.51 0.93
CA GLU A 31 -12.98 -2.87 0.54
C GLU A 31 -13.69 -3.65 1.67
N GLY A 32 -14.05 -2.98 2.77
CA GLY A 32 -14.86 -3.56 3.84
C GLY A 32 -14.06 -4.30 4.92
N ASN A 33 -12.73 -4.17 4.94
CA ASN A 33 -11.88 -4.81 5.95
C ASN A 33 -12.26 -4.41 7.38
N SER A 34 -12.35 -5.37 8.30
CA SER A 34 -12.84 -5.10 9.67
C SER A 34 -11.77 -4.56 10.64
N LEU A 35 -10.48 -4.63 10.31
CA LEU A 35 -9.39 -4.26 11.22
C LEU A 35 -9.42 -2.78 11.60
N THR A 36 -9.07 -2.46 12.83
CA THR A 36 -8.77 -1.08 13.24
C THR A 36 -7.42 -0.63 12.68
N PHE A 37 -7.12 0.66 12.78
CA PHE A 37 -5.82 1.19 12.32
C PHE A 37 -4.65 0.54 13.09
N ALA A 38 -4.74 0.42 14.41
CA ALA A 38 -3.69 -0.21 15.23
C ALA A 38 -3.46 -1.69 14.88
N GLU A 39 -4.53 -2.43 14.59
CA GLU A 39 -4.43 -3.83 14.14
C GLU A 39 -3.83 -3.91 12.73
N THR A 40 -4.21 -3.00 11.83
CA THR A 40 -3.62 -2.90 10.48
C THR A 40 -2.12 -2.67 10.56
N GLN A 41 -1.66 -1.75 11.42
CA GLN A 41 -0.22 -1.51 11.62
C GLN A 41 0.51 -2.75 12.16
N THR A 42 -0.14 -3.51 13.04
CA THR A 42 0.40 -4.79 13.55
C THR A 42 0.61 -5.78 12.40
N VAL A 43 -0.37 -5.90 11.51
CA VAL A 43 -0.29 -6.76 10.31
C VAL A 43 0.76 -6.25 9.32
N ILE A 44 0.86 -4.93 9.13
CA ILE A 44 1.89 -4.32 8.28
C ILE A 44 3.29 -4.74 8.73
N GLN A 45 3.53 -4.79 10.05
CA GLN A 45 4.78 -5.25 10.66
C GLN A 45 5.01 -6.78 10.56
N GLY A 46 4.11 -7.52 9.92
CA GLY A 46 4.20 -8.97 9.75
C GLY A 46 3.70 -9.76 10.97
N ILE A 47 2.96 -9.13 11.88
CA ILE A 47 2.43 -9.76 13.09
C ILE A 47 0.92 -10.02 12.92
N SER A 48 0.48 -11.24 13.20
CA SER A 48 -0.94 -11.58 13.17
C SER A 48 -1.71 -11.00 14.36
N VAL A 49 -2.98 -10.65 14.16
CA VAL A 49 -3.89 -10.23 15.24
C VAL A 49 -4.85 -11.36 15.59
N ALA A 50 -4.83 -11.82 16.84
CA ALA A 50 -5.68 -12.90 17.30
C ALA A 50 -7.16 -12.54 17.23
N GLY A 51 -8.01 -13.50 16.87
CA GLY A 51 -9.46 -13.33 16.79
C GLY A 51 -9.96 -12.57 15.55
N ARG A 52 -9.08 -12.25 14.60
CA ARG A 52 -9.46 -11.60 13.34
C ARG A 52 -9.57 -12.59 12.18
N PRO A 53 -10.48 -12.33 11.20
CA PRO A 53 -10.59 -13.18 10.02
C PRO A 53 -9.28 -13.21 9.23
N ILE A 54 -8.86 -14.40 8.79
CA ILE A 54 -7.64 -14.55 7.98
C ILE A 54 -7.71 -13.75 6.68
N ASN A 55 -8.90 -13.60 6.09
CA ASN A 55 -9.10 -12.79 4.90
C ASN A 55 -8.81 -11.31 5.15
N ASP A 56 -9.19 -10.78 6.32
CA ASP A 56 -8.89 -9.39 6.67
C ASP A 56 -7.38 -9.18 6.87
N LEU A 57 -6.68 -10.16 7.47
CA LEU A 57 -5.22 -10.11 7.62
C LEU A 57 -4.54 -10.16 6.25
N ASN A 58 -4.95 -11.10 5.38
CA ASN A 58 -4.36 -11.28 4.06
C ASN A 58 -4.61 -10.08 3.15
N GLN A 59 -5.78 -9.45 3.21
CA GLN A 59 -6.06 -8.26 2.41
C GLN A 59 -5.11 -7.10 2.79
N VAL A 60 -4.85 -6.90 4.08
CA VAL A 60 -3.85 -5.90 4.51
C VAL A 60 -2.44 -6.27 4.04
N ILE A 61 -2.07 -7.55 4.11
CA ILE A 61 -0.77 -8.04 3.62
C ILE A 61 -0.63 -7.78 2.11
N ASN A 62 -1.64 -8.11 1.32
CA ASN A 62 -1.58 -7.96 -0.13
C ASN A 62 -1.53 -6.48 -0.56
N ILE A 63 -2.34 -5.62 0.09
CA ILE A 63 -2.31 -4.17 -0.16
C ILE A 63 -0.95 -3.59 0.25
N ARG A 64 -0.40 -4.02 1.39
CA ARG A 64 0.95 -3.66 1.86
C ARG A 64 2.01 -4.00 0.81
N ASP A 65 1.98 -5.22 0.31
CA ASP A 65 2.94 -5.72 -0.67
C ASP A 65 2.81 -4.98 -2.01
N GLY A 66 1.57 -4.63 -2.41
CA GLY A 66 1.31 -3.77 -3.57
C GLY A 66 1.93 -2.38 -3.41
N TRP A 67 1.72 -1.72 -2.27
CA TRP A 67 2.35 -0.43 -1.99
C TRP A 67 3.88 -0.50 -1.96
N ASP A 68 4.45 -1.57 -1.38
CA ASP A 68 5.90 -1.77 -1.34
C ASP A 68 6.49 -1.95 -2.73
N GLU A 69 5.85 -2.74 -3.59
CA GLU A 69 6.29 -2.92 -4.97
C GLU A 69 6.22 -1.59 -5.74
N LEU A 70 5.11 -0.86 -5.64
CA LEU A 70 4.97 0.44 -6.32
C LEU A 70 6.05 1.44 -5.88
N ILE A 71 6.25 1.59 -4.57
CA ILE A 71 7.26 2.49 -4.02
C ILE A 71 8.66 2.06 -4.47
N ASN A 72 8.94 0.76 -4.46
CA ASN A 72 10.20 0.21 -4.92
C ASN A 72 10.44 0.53 -6.40
N GLN A 73 9.47 0.27 -7.28
CA GLN A 73 9.58 0.57 -8.71
C GLN A 73 9.84 2.05 -9.00
N ILE A 74 9.16 2.95 -8.28
CA ILE A 74 9.38 4.40 -8.41
C ILE A 74 10.80 4.73 -7.93
N LYS A 75 11.22 4.19 -6.79
CA LYS A 75 12.56 4.41 -6.23
C LYS A 75 13.66 3.97 -7.20
N THR A 76 13.51 2.82 -7.86
CA THR A 76 14.48 2.25 -8.80
C THR A 76 14.34 2.71 -10.24
N ASP A 77 13.44 3.66 -10.54
CA ASP A 77 13.16 4.15 -11.91
C ASP A 77 12.73 3.03 -12.88
N THR A 78 12.08 1.99 -12.35
CA THR A 78 11.56 0.86 -13.12
C THR A 78 10.05 0.90 -13.30
N PHE A 79 9.35 1.83 -12.62
CA PHE A 79 7.89 1.98 -12.76
C PHE A 79 7.51 2.34 -14.20
N LYS A 80 6.56 1.58 -14.74
CA LYS A 80 5.98 1.80 -16.06
C LYS A 80 4.47 1.68 -16.01
N VAL A 81 3.79 2.56 -16.75
CA VAL A 81 2.35 2.47 -16.99
C VAL A 81 2.15 1.63 -18.25
N ASP A 82 2.17 0.32 -18.08
CA ASP A 82 1.96 -0.66 -19.14
C ASP A 82 1.09 -1.83 -18.63
N LYS A 83 0.71 -2.71 -19.57
CA LYS A 83 -0.20 -3.83 -19.28
C LYS A 83 0.47 -4.85 -18.37
N GLU A 84 1.75 -5.11 -18.59
CA GLU A 84 2.56 -6.05 -17.83
C GLU A 84 2.62 -5.66 -16.36
N ASN A 85 2.91 -4.38 -16.08
CA ASN A 85 2.96 -3.86 -14.73
C ASN A 85 1.57 -3.81 -14.08
N PHE A 86 0.52 -3.45 -14.82
CA PHE A 86 -0.85 -3.52 -14.31
C PHE A 86 -1.21 -4.95 -13.85
N VAL A 87 -0.88 -5.97 -14.65
CA VAL A 87 -1.12 -7.37 -14.31
C VAL A 87 -0.26 -7.82 -13.13
N LEU A 88 0.99 -7.37 -13.03
CA LEU A 88 1.85 -7.63 -11.88
C LEU A 88 1.24 -7.09 -10.59
N MET A 89 0.85 -5.82 -10.57
CA MET A 89 0.25 -5.18 -9.40
C MET A 89 -1.04 -5.88 -8.97
N ASN A 90 -1.90 -6.25 -9.92
CA ASN A 90 -3.12 -7.01 -9.63
C ASN A 90 -2.82 -8.37 -8.98
N LYS A 91 -1.82 -9.11 -9.48
CA LYS A 91 -1.41 -10.39 -8.87
C LYS A 91 -0.90 -10.27 -7.43
N ILE A 92 -0.29 -9.13 -7.08
CA ILE A 92 0.22 -8.89 -5.73
C ILE A 92 -0.94 -8.59 -4.77
N VAL A 93 -1.88 -7.74 -5.20
CA VAL A 93 -3.04 -7.35 -4.38
C VAL A 93 -4.06 -8.50 -4.24
N GLY A 94 -4.17 -9.35 -5.25
CA GLY A 94 -5.05 -10.52 -5.27
C GLY A 94 -6.37 -10.29 -5.99
#